data_AF-A0A520A212-F1
#
_entry.id   AF-A0A520A212-F1
#
_cell.length_a   1.000
_cell.length_b   1.000
_cell.length_c   1.000
_cell.angle_alpha   90.00
_cell.angle_beta   90.00
_cell.angle_gamma   90.00
#
_symmetry.space_group_name_H-M   'P 1'
#
loop_
_entity.id
_entity.type
_entity.pdbx_description
1 polymer ?
#
loop_
_entity_poly.entity_id
_entity_poly.type
_entity_poly.pdbx_seq_one_letter_code
_entity_poly.pdbx_strand_id
1 'polypeptide(L)'
;MGRNYIYNLSISLVNILFPIITFRYAAHILGPEGIGKVQFAITFAEYFALIAALGIPLYGITATARSNQSASQLSKIFSELISLHAITGLLFSVIYFIVIYTVPFFEVNRSLYSVAGLIILLGFTSIDWFYFGIEKFKLLAFRSLLVKIAAVALLFIMVRSEEDFLNYLWILLLTILGNNLISMLLIRRHVKLSFRGLGIKKHLQPVIFILGSNIAINLYALWDTLILGFLTNSKSASACFG
;
A
#
# COMPACT_ATOMS: atom_id res chain seq x y z
N MET A 1 24.70 14.55 0.70
CA MET A 1 24.22 13.25 1.22
C MET A 1 23.40 13.38 2.51
N GLY A 2 23.91 14.03 3.57
CA GLY A 2 23.21 14.10 4.88
C GLY A 2 21.77 14.65 4.85
N ARG A 3 21.49 15.68 4.04
CA ARG A 3 20.14 16.26 3.97
C ARG A 3 19.09 15.29 3.39
N ASN A 4 19.46 14.49 2.39
CA ASN A 4 18.55 13.49 1.79
C ASN A 4 18.31 12.32 2.74
N TYR A 5 19.35 11.89 3.45
CA TYR A 5 19.26 10.88 4.49
C TYR A 5 18.30 11.29 5.62
N ILE A 6 18.39 12.54 6.11
CA ILE A 6 17.48 13.06 7.14
C ILE A 6 16.01 13.03 6.67
N TYR A 7 15.73 13.40 5.42
CA TYR A 7 14.36 13.31 4.90
C TYR A 7 13.86 11.87 4.79
N ASN A 8 14.71 10.94 4.37
CA ASN A 8 14.36 9.52 4.33
C ASN A 8 14.08 8.96 5.75
N LEU A 9 14.94 9.29 6.72
CA LEU A 9 14.71 8.94 8.13
C LEU A 9 13.40 9.53 8.66
N SER A 10 13.11 10.79 8.32
CA SER A 10 11.88 11.46 8.72
C SER A 10 10.65 10.74 8.17
N ILE A 11 10.69 10.30 6.90
CA ILE A 11 9.61 9.51 6.29
C ILE A 11 9.42 8.20 7.07
N SER A 12 10.51 7.47 7.34
CA SER A 12 10.44 6.21 8.08
C SER A 12 9.85 6.39 9.48
N LEU A 13 10.30 7.40 10.22
CA LEU A 13 9.75 7.70 11.55
C LEU A 13 8.27 8.04 11.49
N VAL A 14 7.85 8.89 10.54
CA VAL A 14 6.44 9.25 10.35
C VAL A 14 5.60 8.04 9.91
N ASN A 15 6.17 7.08 9.18
CA ASN A 15 5.51 5.81 8.82
C ASN A 15 5.37 4.85 10.00
N ILE A 16 6.26 4.91 10.99
CA ILE A 16 6.19 4.08 12.20
C ILE A 16 5.27 4.72 13.25
N LEU A 17 5.40 6.02 13.49
CA LEU A 17 4.66 6.72 14.54
C LEU A 17 3.17 6.85 14.23
N PHE A 18 2.82 7.08 12.96
CA PHE A 18 1.43 7.29 12.56
C PHE A 18 0.53 6.09 12.91
N PRO A 19 0.83 4.85 12.46
CA PRO A 19 0.03 3.68 12.83
C PRO A 19 -0.08 3.47 14.34
N ILE A 20 0.98 3.74 15.11
CA ILE A 20 0.94 3.56 16.57
C ILE A 20 -0.07 4.50 17.21
N ILE A 21 -0.06 5.78 16.82
CA ILE A 21 -0.98 6.80 17.35
C ILE A 21 -2.41 6.47 16.93
N THR A 22 -2.63 6.21 15.63
CA THR A 22 -3.98 5.94 15.10
C THR A 22 -4.54 4.64 15.65
N PHE A 23 -3.72 3.59 15.74
CA PHE A 23 -4.13 2.30 16.29
C PHE A 23 -4.50 2.40 17.76
N ARG A 24 -3.67 3.06 18.59
CA ARG A 24 -3.96 3.20 20.02
C ARG A 24 -5.30 3.89 20.26
N TYR A 25 -5.58 4.97 19.54
CA TYR A 25 -6.86 5.67 19.65
C TYR A 25 -8.02 4.84 19.10
N ALA A 26 -7.89 4.34 17.87
CA ALA A 26 -8.95 3.59 17.21
C ALA A 26 -9.27 2.28 17.95
N ALA A 27 -8.28 1.58 18.51
CA ALA A 27 -8.51 0.35 19.28
C ALA A 27 -9.21 0.62 20.61
N HIS A 28 -9.02 1.79 21.21
CA HIS A 28 -9.74 2.17 22.42
C HIS A 28 -11.24 2.42 22.16
N ILE A 29 -11.58 2.96 20.99
CA ILE A 29 -12.97 3.31 20.64
C ILE A 29 -13.70 2.19 19.90
N LEU A 30 -13.06 1.54 18.93
CA LEU A 30 -13.67 0.52 18.08
C LEU A 30 -13.61 -0.89 18.67
N GLY A 31 -12.82 -1.06 19.72
CA GLY A 31 -12.52 -2.37 20.29
C GLY A 31 -11.80 -3.32 19.32
N PRO A 32 -11.54 -4.56 19.76
CA PRO A 32 -10.84 -5.56 18.95
C PRO A 32 -11.65 -6.01 17.73
N GLU A 33 -12.99 -6.06 17.84
CA GLU A 33 -13.85 -6.50 16.74
C GLU A 33 -13.87 -5.50 15.57
N GLY A 34 -14.09 -4.21 15.86
CA GLY A 34 -14.11 -3.16 14.84
C GLY A 34 -12.77 -3.01 14.12
N ILE A 35 -11.67 -3.03 14.88
CA ILE A 35 -10.31 -3.04 14.32
C ILE A 35 -10.07 -4.29 13.47
N GLY A 36 -10.49 -5.46 13.95
CA GLY A 36 -10.34 -6.73 13.22
C GLY A 36 -11.04 -6.72 11.86
N LYS A 37 -12.28 -6.22 11.80
CA LYS A 37 -13.04 -6.08 10.55
C LYS A 37 -12.32 -5.20 9.54
N VAL A 38 -11.87 -4.02 9.97
CA VAL A 38 -11.18 -3.05 9.10
C VAL A 38 -9.84 -3.59 8.61
N GLN A 39 -9.03 -4.13 9.53
CA GLN A 39 -7.72 -4.67 9.17
C GLN A 39 -7.84 -5.85 8.23
N PHE A 40 -8.81 -6.74 8.45
CA PHE A 40 -9.05 -7.87 7.56
C PHE A 40 -9.46 -7.41 6.16
N ALA A 41 -10.36 -6.43 6.05
CA ALA A 41 -10.76 -5.87 4.75
C ALA A 41 -9.59 -5.24 3.98
N ILE A 42 -8.75 -4.47 4.68
CA ILE A 42 -7.53 -3.85 4.12
C ILE A 42 -6.55 -4.93 3.68
N THR A 43 -6.17 -5.85 4.56
CA THR A 43 -5.18 -6.90 4.26
C THR A 43 -5.65 -7.79 3.12
N PHE A 44 -6.95 -8.10 3.06
CA PHE A 44 -7.50 -8.85 1.93
C PHE A 44 -7.34 -8.08 0.61
N ALA A 45 -7.64 -6.79 0.56
CA ALA A 45 -7.40 -5.96 -0.62
C ALA A 45 -5.90 -5.79 -0.96
N GLU A 46 -5.04 -5.69 0.05
CA GLU A 46 -3.60 -5.54 -0.10
C GLU A 46 -2.96 -6.76 -0.78
N TYR A 47 -3.47 -7.99 -0.54
CA TYR A 47 -2.98 -9.16 -1.27
C TYR A 47 -3.24 -9.08 -2.78
N PHE A 48 -4.41 -8.59 -3.19
CA PHE A 48 -4.69 -8.33 -4.60
C PHE A 48 -3.84 -7.18 -5.14
N ALA A 49 -3.68 -6.11 -4.36
CA ALA A 49 -2.86 -4.95 -4.73
C ALA A 49 -1.37 -5.32 -4.89
N LEU A 50 -0.85 -6.21 -4.06
CA LEU A 50 0.52 -6.73 -4.15
C LEU A 50 0.77 -7.40 -5.50
N ILE A 51 -0.15 -8.27 -5.92
CA ILE A 51 -0.05 -8.97 -7.20
C ILE A 51 -0.27 -7.98 -8.35
N ALA A 52 -1.24 -7.06 -8.22
CA ALA A 52 -1.50 -6.01 -9.20
C ALA A 52 -0.29 -5.10 -9.43
N ALA A 53 0.47 -4.78 -8.39
CA ALA A 53 1.66 -3.95 -8.49
C ALA A 53 2.83 -4.66 -9.19
N LEU A 54 2.79 -5.99 -9.35
CA LEU A 54 3.80 -6.81 -9.98
C LEU A 54 5.24 -6.58 -9.48
N GLY A 55 5.47 -5.99 -8.30
CA GLY A 55 6.82 -5.63 -7.83
C GLY A 55 7.42 -4.35 -8.47
N ILE A 56 6.61 -3.59 -9.22
CA ILE A 56 6.97 -2.30 -9.83
C ILE A 56 7.55 -1.31 -8.80
N PRO A 57 7.07 -1.20 -7.54
CA PRO A 57 7.64 -0.24 -6.60
C PRO A 57 9.15 -0.42 -6.35
N LEU A 58 9.66 -1.67 -6.30
CA LEU A 58 11.08 -1.92 -6.11
C LEU A 58 11.85 -1.78 -7.42
N TYR A 59 11.34 -2.37 -8.50
CA TYR A 59 11.97 -2.29 -9.81
C TYR A 59 12.09 -0.84 -10.30
N GLY A 60 11.02 -0.07 -10.15
CA GLY A 60 10.90 1.31 -10.59
C GLY A 60 11.95 2.22 -9.97
N ILE A 61 12.30 2.04 -8.69
CA ILE A 61 13.39 2.78 -8.04
C ILE A 61 14.70 2.53 -8.78
N THR A 62 15.05 1.25 -9.01
CA THR A 62 16.31 0.91 -9.67
C THR A 62 16.35 1.33 -11.13
N ALA A 63 15.23 1.19 -11.86
CA ALA A 63 15.13 1.55 -13.27
C ALA A 63 15.27 3.06 -13.48
N THR A 64 14.66 3.87 -12.60
CA THR A 64 14.77 5.33 -12.66
C THR A 64 16.15 5.82 -12.21
N ALA A 65 16.71 5.25 -11.13
CA ALA A 65 18.04 5.60 -10.64
C ALA A 65 19.15 5.28 -11.65
N ARG A 66 19.02 4.16 -12.40
CA ARG A 66 19.98 3.76 -13.45
C ARG A 66 19.80 4.49 -14.78
N SER A 67 18.74 5.28 -14.94
CA SER A 67 18.56 6.08 -16.14
C SER A 67 19.57 7.22 -16.18
N ASN A 68 19.92 7.73 -17.36
CA ASN A 68 20.77 8.92 -17.49
C ASN A 68 20.04 10.21 -17.04
N GLN A 69 18.90 10.08 -16.34
CA GLN A 69 18.01 11.13 -15.87
C GLN A 69 17.55 12.13 -16.94
N SER A 70 17.67 11.76 -18.22
CA SER A 70 17.10 12.56 -19.31
C SER A 70 15.57 12.53 -19.20
N ALA A 71 14.94 13.68 -19.40
CA ALA A 71 13.48 13.81 -19.29
C ALA A 71 12.73 12.83 -20.20
N SER A 72 13.28 12.54 -21.38
CA SER A 72 12.73 11.56 -22.33
C SER A 72 12.77 10.13 -21.78
N GLN A 73 13.92 9.70 -21.23
CA GLN A 73 14.07 8.35 -20.70
C GLN A 73 13.23 8.13 -19.43
N LEU A 74 13.22 9.11 -18.52
CA LEU A 74 12.38 9.07 -17.33
C LEU A 74 10.89 9.01 -17.70
N SER A 75 10.46 9.80 -18.68
CA SER A 75 9.08 9.80 -19.18
C SER A 75 8.71 8.43 -19.75
N LYS A 76 9.62 7.82 -20.52
CA LYS A 76 9.41 6.49 -21.09
C LYS A 76 9.28 5.41 -20.01
N ILE A 77 10.21 5.34 -19.06
CA ILE A 77 10.17 4.36 -17.95
C ILE A 77 8.89 4.55 -17.13
N PHE A 78 8.56 5.80 -16.80
CA PHE A 78 7.36 6.13 -16.05
C PHE A 78 6.10 5.67 -16.78
N SER A 79 5.94 6.03 -18.06
CA SER A 79 4.79 5.63 -18.86
C SER A 79 4.69 4.11 -19.04
N GLU A 80 5.81 3.41 -19.25
CA GLU A 80 5.82 1.94 -19.36
C GLU A 80 5.36 1.26 -18.07
N LEU A 81 5.89 1.68 -16.91
CA LEU A 81 5.57 1.07 -15.62
C LEU A 81 4.17 1.44 -15.12
N ILE A 82 3.75 2.69 -15.26
CA ILE A 82 2.41 3.09 -14.80
C ILE A 82 1.30 2.48 -15.67
N SER A 83 1.53 2.33 -16.97
CA SER A 83 0.56 1.67 -17.86
C SER A 83 0.44 0.19 -17.51
N LEU A 84 1.55 -0.49 -17.23
CA LEU A 84 1.55 -1.87 -16.79
C LEU A 84 0.76 -2.02 -15.48
N HIS A 85 1.05 -1.18 -14.47
CA HIS A 85 0.35 -1.21 -13.19
C HIS A 85 -1.13 -0.87 -13.33
N ALA A 86 -1.52 0.05 -14.21
CA ALA A 86 -2.92 0.39 -14.43
C ALA A 86 -3.70 -0.80 -15.04
N ILE A 87 -3.11 -1.49 -16.01
CA ILE A 87 -3.73 -2.67 -16.66
C ILE A 87 -3.90 -3.81 -15.65
N THR A 88 -2.85 -4.15 -14.91
CA THR A 88 -2.92 -5.21 -13.89
C THR A 88 -3.79 -4.82 -12.71
N GLY A 89 -3.74 -3.56 -12.27
CA GLY A 89 -4.64 -2.99 -11.27
C GLY A 89 -6.10 -3.14 -11.64
N LEU A 90 -6.47 -2.83 -12.89
CA LEU A 90 -7.82 -3.02 -13.38
C LEU A 90 -8.23 -4.50 -13.40
N LEU A 91 -7.37 -5.38 -13.91
CA LEU A 91 -7.62 -6.82 -13.96
C LEU A 91 -7.88 -7.40 -12.56
N PHE A 92 -6.99 -7.14 -11.60
CA PHE A 92 -7.13 -7.65 -10.24
C PHE A 92 -8.26 -6.98 -9.45
N SER A 93 -8.61 -5.73 -9.77
CA SER A 93 -9.81 -5.09 -9.21
C SER A 93 -11.08 -5.81 -9.67
N VAL A 94 -11.18 -6.17 -10.95
CA VAL A 94 -12.33 -6.94 -11.47
C VAL A 94 -12.43 -8.29 -10.75
N ILE A 95 -11.33 -9.03 -10.62
CA ILE A 95 -11.31 -10.32 -9.91
C ILE A 95 -11.73 -10.13 -8.44
N TYR A 96 -11.20 -9.10 -7.76
CA TYR A 96 -11.53 -8.78 -6.37
C TYR A 96 -13.03 -8.54 -6.17
N PHE A 97 -13.64 -7.70 -7.02
CA PHE A 97 -15.06 -7.44 -6.93
C PHE A 97 -15.90 -8.67 -7.27
N ILE A 98 -15.50 -9.50 -8.24
CA ILE A 98 -16.18 -10.77 -8.51
C ILE A 98 -16.20 -11.64 -7.24
N VAL A 99 -15.06 -11.80 -6.56
CA VAL A 99 -14.97 -12.60 -5.32
C VAL A 99 -15.90 -12.05 -4.23
N ILE A 100 -15.89 -10.73 -3.99
CA ILE A 100 -16.69 -10.13 -2.91
C ILE A 100 -18.19 -10.21 -3.15
N TYR A 101 -18.62 -10.13 -4.41
CA TYR A 101 -20.05 -10.17 -4.75
C TYR A 101 -20.58 -11.60 -4.96
N THR A 102 -19.71 -12.61 -5.04
CA THR A 102 -20.11 -14.02 -5.26
C THR A 102 -19.96 -14.91 -4.04
N VAL A 103 -19.02 -14.61 -3.13
CA VAL A 103 -18.75 -15.46 -1.97
C VAL A 103 -19.60 -15.01 -0.76
N PRO A 104 -20.44 -15.89 -0.17
CA PRO A 104 -21.35 -15.54 0.93
C PRO A 104 -20.67 -14.96 2.18
N PHE A 105 -19.41 -15.30 2.41
CA PHE A 105 -18.63 -14.78 3.53
C PHE A 105 -18.58 -13.24 3.58
N PHE A 106 -18.59 -12.57 2.43
CA PHE A 106 -18.44 -11.12 2.36
C PHE A 106 -19.76 -10.35 2.49
N GLU A 107 -20.92 -11.01 2.53
CA GLU A 107 -22.22 -10.33 2.46
C GLU A 107 -22.46 -9.39 3.63
N VAL A 108 -22.16 -9.84 4.84
CA VAL A 108 -22.42 -9.09 6.10
C VAL A 108 -21.65 -7.77 6.13
N ASN A 109 -20.42 -7.75 5.62
CA ASN A 109 -19.51 -6.60 5.68
C ASN A 109 -19.14 -6.08 4.28
N ARG A 110 -19.98 -6.32 3.28
CA ARG A 110 -19.66 -6.09 1.85
C ARG A 110 -19.22 -4.65 1.56
N SER A 111 -19.78 -3.69 2.27
CA SER A 111 -19.41 -2.27 2.16
C SER A 111 -17.94 -2.02 2.52
N LEU A 112 -17.43 -2.62 3.60
CA LEU A 112 -16.03 -2.52 4.00
C LEU A 112 -15.09 -3.04 2.91
N TYR A 113 -15.36 -4.24 2.40
CA TYR A 113 -14.54 -4.83 1.35
C TYR A 113 -14.62 -4.03 0.05
N SER A 114 -15.81 -3.54 -0.31
CA SER A 114 -15.98 -2.72 -1.51
C SER A 114 -15.15 -1.42 -1.45
N VAL A 115 -15.13 -0.78 -0.27
CA VAL A 115 -14.34 0.43 -0.01
C VAL A 115 -12.84 0.10 -0.02
N ALA A 116 -12.41 -1.00 0.61
CA ALA A 116 -11.02 -1.46 0.60
C ALA A 116 -10.50 -1.77 -0.82
N GLY A 117 -11.38 -2.19 -1.74
CA GLY A 117 -11.05 -2.39 -3.16
C GLY A 117 -10.45 -1.17 -3.86
N LEU A 118 -10.65 0.04 -3.33
CA LEU A 118 -10.02 1.26 -3.84
C LEU A 118 -8.48 1.22 -3.76
N ILE A 119 -7.91 0.45 -2.83
CA ILE A 119 -6.45 0.22 -2.73
C ILE A 119 -5.91 -0.37 -4.03
N ILE A 120 -6.64 -1.32 -4.62
CA ILE A 120 -6.25 -2.03 -5.84
C ILE A 120 -6.52 -1.13 -7.04
N LEU A 121 -7.73 -0.57 -7.12
CA LEU A 121 -8.18 0.22 -8.26
C LEU A 121 -7.29 1.45 -8.48
N LEU A 122 -6.89 2.10 -7.40
CA LEU A 122 -6.06 3.30 -7.43
C LEU A 122 -4.59 2.99 -7.13
N GLY A 123 -4.20 1.71 -7.01
CA GLY A 123 -2.84 1.29 -6.70
C GLY A 123 -1.80 1.83 -7.69
N PHE A 124 -2.18 1.97 -8.97
CA PHE A 124 -1.32 2.54 -10.02
C PHE A 124 -0.88 3.99 -9.76
N THR A 125 -1.61 4.73 -8.91
CA THR A 125 -1.25 6.09 -8.50
C THR A 125 -0.10 6.13 -7.49
N SER A 126 0.27 4.98 -6.92
CA SER A 126 1.44 4.84 -6.04
C SER A 126 2.73 4.93 -6.88
N ILE A 127 3.28 6.13 -6.91
CA ILE A 127 4.44 6.48 -7.74
C ILE A 127 5.65 6.96 -6.91
N ASP A 128 5.65 6.65 -5.62
CA ASP A 128 6.71 7.01 -4.68
C ASP A 128 8.07 6.50 -5.17
N TRP A 129 8.07 5.30 -5.79
CA TRP A 129 9.24 4.68 -6.41
C TRP A 129 9.96 5.61 -7.39
N PHE A 130 9.24 6.46 -8.13
CA PHE A 130 9.83 7.39 -9.07
C PHE A 130 10.64 8.46 -8.34
N TYR A 131 10.05 9.05 -7.31
CA TYR A 131 10.70 10.08 -6.51
C TYR A 131 11.87 9.54 -5.68
N PHE A 132 11.77 8.30 -5.20
CA PHE A 132 12.89 7.59 -4.59
C PHE A 132 14.06 7.47 -5.57
N GLY A 133 13.81 7.07 -6.82
CA GLY A 133 14.87 6.90 -7.82
C GLY A 133 15.49 8.20 -8.35
N ILE A 134 14.79 9.34 -8.30
CA ILE A 134 15.36 10.67 -8.58
C ILE A 134 15.77 11.46 -7.32
N GLU A 135 15.83 10.79 -6.17
CA GLU A 135 16.26 11.34 -4.87
C GLU A 135 15.47 12.57 -4.36
N LYS A 136 14.17 12.66 -4.69
CA LYS A 136 13.29 13.75 -4.23
C LYS A 136 12.60 13.45 -2.89
N PHE A 137 13.36 12.97 -1.91
CA PHE A 137 12.84 12.55 -0.59
C PHE A 137 12.15 13.67 0.19
N LYS A 138 12.61 14.92 0.06
CA LYS A 138 11.97 16.08 0.73
C LYS A 138 10.49 16.20 0.39
N LEU A 139 10.12 15.96 -0.87
CA LEU A 139 8.73 16.06 -1.32
C LEU A 139 7.86 14.97 -0.69
N LEU A 140 8.42 13.76 -0.57
CA LEU A 140 7.78 12.60 0.07
C LEU A 140 7.56 12.85 1.56
N ALA A 141 8.57 13.35 2.26
CA ALA A 141 8.50 13.64 3.68
C ALA A 141 7.41 14.67 3.97
N PHE A 142 7.44 15.81 3.26
CA PHE A 142 6.52 16.91 3.53
C PHE A 142 5.07 16.55 3.22
N ARG A 143 4.78 15.90 2.08
CA ARG A 143 3.41 15.50 1.76
C ARG A 143 2.87 14.43 2.71
N SER A 144 3.72 13.45 3.09
CA SER A 144 3.33 12.36 3.99
C SER A 144 2.95 12.92 5.37
N LEU A 145 3.75 13.85 5.88
CA LEU A 145 3.47 14.54 7.12
C LEU A 145 2.15 15.30 7.06
N LEU A 146 1.91 16.10 6.02
CA LEU A 146 0.68 16.87 5.86
C LEU A 146 -0.57 15.97 5.82
N VAL A 147 -0.55 14.93 4.98
CA VAL A 147 -1.69 14.01 4.84
C VAL A 147 -1.97 13.28 6.15
N LYS A 148 -0.94 12.86 6.88
CA LYS A 148 -1.09 12.14 8.14
C LYS A 148 -1.57 13.02 9.28
N ILE A 149 -1.13 14.27 9.35
CA ILE A 149 -1.67 15.23 10.32
C ILE A 149 -3.17 15.43 10.07
N ALA A 150 -3.57 15.62 8.82
CA ALA A 150 -4.99 15.73 8.45
C ALA A 150 -5.77 14.45 8.80
N ALA A 151 -5.20 13.28 8.56
CA ALA A 151 -5.82 12.00 8.89
C ALA A 151 -5.99 11.80 10.40
N VAL A 152 -5.00 12.17 11.22
CA VAL A 152 -5.12 12.13 12.69
C VAL A 152 -6.21 13.08 13.17
N ALA A 153 -6.29 14.30 12.61
CA ALA A 153 -7.36 15.24 12.95
C ALA A 153 -8.74 14.67 12.59
N LEU A 154 -8.89 14.10 11.39
CA LEU A 154 -10.14 13.44 10.97
C LEU A 154 -10.49 12.25 11.84
N LEU A 155 -9.50 11.48 12.32
CA LEU A 155 -9.71 10.36 13.23
C LEU A 155 -10.39 10.80 14.53
N PHE A 156 -9.88 11.84 15.19
CA PHE A 156 -10.49 12.36 16.41
C PHE A 156 -11.89 12.95 16.17
N ILE A 157 -12.16 13.44 14.96
CA ILE A 157 -13.46 14.05 14.64
C ILE A 157 -14.50 12.99 14.29
N MET A 158 -14.15 11.99 13.48
CA MET A 158 -15.10 11.06 12.85
C MET A 158 -15.21 9.69 13.52
N VAL A 159 -14.26 9.31 14.38
CA VAL A 159 -14.29 8.02 15.09
C VAL A 159 -14.53 8.31 16.57
N ARG A 160 -15.80 8.13 16.99
CA ARG A 160 -16.29 8.44 18.34
C ARG A 160 -17.10 7.32 18.97
N SER A 161 -17.54 6.33 18.20
CA SER A 161 -18.27 5.15 18.67
C SER A 161 -17.71 3.86 18.06
N GLU A 162 -18.05 2.72 18.65
CA GLU A 162 -17.68 1.38 18.17
C GLU A 162 -18.19 1.07 16.75
N GLU A 163 -19.25 1.75 16.31
CA GLU A 163 -19.86 1.58 14.98
C GLU A 163 -19.13 2.36 13.87
N ASP A 164 -18.21 3.27 14.24
CA ASP A 164 -17.49 4.14 13.29
C ASP A 164 -16.33 3.44 12.56
N PHE A 165 -16.32 2.11 12.51
CA PHE A 165 -15.27 1.32 11.87
C PHE A 165 -15.17 1.61 10.36
N LEU A 166 -16.28 1.95 9.68
CA LEU A 166 -16.26 2.36 8.28
C LEU A 166 -15.61 3.75 8.10
N ASN A 167 -15.83 4.68 9.02
CA ASN A 167 -15.17 5.99 9.02
C ASN A 167 -13.66 5.81 9.21
N TYR A 168 -13.27 4.91 10.11
CA TYR A 168 -11.86 4.56 10.30
C TYR A 168 -11.22 3.99 9.03
N LEU A 169 -11.89 3.07 8.33
CA LEU A 169 -11.42 2.57 7.03
C LEU A 169 -11.24 3.71 6.02
N TRP A 170 -12.20 4.63 5.91
CA TRP A 170 -12.08 5.78 5.02
C TRP A 170 -10.89 6.66 5.35
N ILE A 171 -10.61 6.93 6.62
CA ILE A 171 -9.44 7.72 7.03
C ILE A 171 -8.14 7.04 6.60
N LEU A 172 -8.02 5.72 6.79
CA LEU A 172 -6.85 4.95 6.35
C LEU A 172 -6.69 5.03 4.82
N LEU A 173 -7.77 4.81 4.07
CA LEU A 173 -7.74 4.90 2.60
C LEU A 173 -7.43 6.30 2.10
N LEU A 174 -8.04 7.33 2.66
CA LEU A 174 -7.76 8.73 2.32
C LEU A 174 -6.31 9.10 2.63
N THR A 175 -5.71 8.50 3.66
CA THR A 175 -4.28 8.67 3.95
C THR A 175 -3.42 8.08 2.84
N ILE A 176 -3.70 6.84 2.42
CA ILE A 176 -2.96 6.15 1.36
C ILE A 176 -3.17 6.86 0.01
N LEU A 177 -4.42 7.04 -0.39
CA LEU A 177 -4.81 7.65 -1.65
C LEU A 177 -4.44 9.12 -1.72
N GLY A 178 -4.58 9.88 -0.63
CA GLY A 178 -4.16 11.27 -0.55
C GLY A 178 -2.68 11.44 -0.84
N ASN A 179 -1.83 10.58 -0.26
CA ASN A 179 -0.41 10.56 -0.58
C ASN A 179 -0.15 10.27 -2.06
N ASN A 180 -0.79 9.22 -2.60
CA ASN A 180 -0.60 8.80 -3.98
C ASN A 180 -1.09 9.85 -4.99
N LEU A 181 -2.26 10.46 -4.76
CA LEU A 181 -2.84 11.48 -5.63
C LEU A 181 -1.99 12.75 -5.65
N ILE A 182 -1.54 13.24 -4.49
CA ILE A 182 -0.62 14.40 -4.42
C ILE A 182 0.67 14.09 -5.20
N SER A 183 1.20 12.87 -5.06
CA SER A 183 2.36 12.41 -5.83
C SER A 183 2.11 12.49 -7.33
N MET A 184 0.97 11.94 -7.77
CA MET A 184 0.56 11.84 -9.17
C MET A 184 0.26 13.21 -9.81
N LEU A 185 -0.14 14.20 -9.01
CA LEU A 185 -0.30 15.57 -9.50
C LEU A 185 1.07 16.26 -9.70
N LEU A 186 1.99 16.07 -8.75
CA LEU A 186 3.31 16.72 -8.76
C LEU A 186 4.27 16.13 -9.81
N ILE A 187 4.07 14.88 -10.23
CA ILE A 187 4.97 14.21 -11.18
C ILE A 187 4.89 14.80 -12.58
N ARG A 188 3.76 15.46 -12.92
CA ARG A 188 3.60 16.18 -14.20
C ARG A 188 4.66 17.25 -14.44
N ARG A 189 5.34 17.71 -13.38
CA ARG A 189 6.47 18.65 -13.45
C ARG A 189 7.79 17.98 -13.88
N HIS A 190 7.88 16.65 -13.79
CA HIS A 190 9.11 15.87 -14.02
C HIS A 190 9.05 15.00 -15.27
N VAL A 191 7.85 14.55 -15.69
CA VAL A 191 7.66 13.66 -16.83
C VAL A 191 6.41 14.01 -17.63
N LYS A 192 6.48 13.76 -18.94
CA LYS A 192 5.34 13.84 -19.86
C LYS A 192 4.91 12.43 -20.21
N LEU A 193 3.62 12.11 -20.04
CA LEU A 193 3.11 10.80 -20.44
C LEU A 193 3.25 10.65 -21.96
N SER A 194 3.95 9.60 -22.39
CA SER A 194 4.09 9.24 -23.80
C SER A 194 3.77 7.77 -23.99
N PHE A 195 2.83 7.48 -24.88
CA PHE A 195 2.42 6.11 -25.22
C PHE A 195 3.02 5.61 -26.54
N ARG A 196 3.94 6.37 -27.15
CA ARG A 196 4.61 6.00 -28.41
C ARG A 196 5.93 5.27 -28.14
N GLY A 197 6.13 4.12 -28.78
CA GLY A 197 7.39 3.36 -28.73
C GLY A 197 7.67 2.66 -27.39
N LEU A 198 6.63 2.19 -26.71
CA LEU A 198 6.71 1.48 -25.44
C LEU A 198 7.33 0.09 -25.62
N GLY A 199 8.42 -0.18 -24.91
CA GLY A 199 9.13 -1.46 -24.86
C GLY A 199 8.82 -2.23 -23.57
N ILE A 200 7.54 -2.42 -23.23
CA ILE A 200 7.08 -3.01 -21.95
C ILE A 200 7.71 -4.38 -21.69
N LYS A 201 7.96 -5.18 -22.73
CA LYS A 201 8.54 -6.54 -22.62
C LYS A 201 9.85 -6.58 -21.84
N LYS A 202 10.69 -5.55 -21.92
CA LYS A 202 11.99 -5.50 -21.21
C LYS A 202 11.84 -5.36 -19.69
N HIS A 203 10.67 -4.90 -19.23
CA HIS A 203 10.38 -4.71 -17.81
C HIS A 203 9.71 -5.92 -17.18
N LEU A 204 9.06 -6.77 -17.98
CA LEU A 204 8.21 -7.85 -17.48
C LEU A 204 8.99 -8.90 -16.69
N GLN A 205 10.15 -9.35 -17.19
CA GLN A 205 10.97 -10.36 -16.51
C GLN A 205 11.51 -9.88 -15.15
N PRO A 206 12.15 -8.69 -15.02
CA PRO A 206 12.57 -8.19 -13.72
C PRO A 206 11.43 -7.98 -12.72
N VAL A 207 10.30 -7.45 -13.21
CA VAL A 207 9.11 -7.15 -12.40
C VAL A 207 8.52 -8.45 -11.83
N ILE A 208 8.32 -9.49 -12.67
CA ILE A 208 7.82 -10.81 -12.22
C ILE A 208 8.80 -11.48 -11.24
N PHE A 209 10.11 -11.41 -11.48
CA PHE A 209 11.09 -11.99 -10.56
C PHE A 209 11.01 -11.34 -9.17
N ILE A 210 10.95 -10.00 -9.12
CA ILE A 210 10.82 -9.24 -7.88
C ILE A 210 9.48 -9.53 -7.19
N LEU A 211 8.39 -9.68 -7.96
CA LEU A 211 7.11 -10.11 -7.41
C LEU A 211 7.24 -11.47 -6.72
N GLY A 212 7.83 -12.46 -7.40
CA GLY A 212 8.06 -13.79 -6.84
C GLY A 212 8.87 -13.76 -5.54
N SER A 213 9.93 -12.96 -5.50
CA SER A 213 10.72 -12.76 -4.27
C SER A 213 9.91 -12.11 -3.15
N ASN A 214 9.10 -11.09 -3.45
CA ASN A 214 8.25 -10.44 -2.46
C ASN A 214 7.18 -11.39 -1.90
N ILE A 215 6.54 -12.20 -2.77
CA ILE A 215 5.57 -13.20 -2.33
C ILE A 215 6.26 -14.22 -1.42
N ALA A 216 7.45 -14.70 -1.77
CA ALA A 216 8.20 -15.64 -0.94
C ALA A 216 8.52 -15.07 0.46
N ILE A 217 8.94 -13.80 0.55
CA ILE A 217 9.22 -13.13 1.83
C ILE A 217 7.93 -13.00 2.67
N ASN A 218 6.83 -12.55 2.06
CA ASN A 218 5.57 -12.38 2.77
C ASN A 218 4.99 -13.73 3.24
N LEU A 219 5.08 -14.77 2.40
CA LEU A 219 4.72 -16.12 2.80
C LEU A 219 5.59 -16.59 3.96
N TYR A 220 6.90 -16.44 3.89
CA TYR A 220 7.81 -16.83 4.97
C TYR A 220 7.44 -16.17 6.31
N ALA A 221 7.17 -14.87 6.32
CA ALA A 221 6.73 -14.17 7.52
C ALA A 221 5.37 -14.67 8.08
N LEU A 222 4.44 -15.03 7.20
CA LEU A 222 3.16 -15.64 7.59
C LEU A 222 3.37 -17.06 8.12
N TRP A 223 4.29 -17.82 7.54
CA TRP A 223 4.66 -19.16 7.98
C TRP A 223 5.25 -19.16 9.39
N ASP A 224 6.13 -18.22 9.71
CA ASP A 224 6.68 -18.06 11.07
C ASP A 224 5.56 -17.83 12.09
N THR A 225 4.58 -16.99 11.74
CA THR A 225 3.42 -16.69 12.60
C THR A 225 2.51 -17.90 12.77
N LEU A 226 2.25 -18.65 11.68
CA LEU A 226 1.46 -19.88 11.73
C LEU A 226 2.12 -20.95 12.60
N ILE A 227 3.42 -21.18 12.43
CA ILE A 227 4.19 -22.14 13.24
C ILE A 227 4.18 -21.72 14.71
N LEU A 228 4.41 -20.45 15.02
CA LEU A 228 4.30 -19.93 16.39
C LEU A 228 2.90 -20.15 16.97
N GLY A 229 1.84 -19.94 16.18
CA GLY A 229 0.45 -20.25 16.58
C GLY A 229 0.24 -21.73 16.91
N PHE A 230 0.75 -22.64 16.08
CA PHE A 230 0.70 -24.08 16.36
C PHE A 230 1.52 -24.46 17.60
N LEU A 231 2.70 -23.86 17.80
CA LEU A 231 3.58 -24.14 18.94
C LEU A 231 3.06 -23.54 20.26
N THR A 232 2.35 -22.42 20.22
CA THR A 232 1.75 -21.79 21.42
C THR A 232 0.41 -22.41 21.79
N ASN A 233 -0.43 -22.78 20.81
CA ASN A 233 -1.64 -23.57 21.07
C ASN A 233 -1.29 -24.98 21.60
N SER A 234 -0.20 -25.59 21.14
CA SER A 234 0.27 -26.87 21.70
C SER A 234 0.90 -26.74 23.10
N LYS A 235 1.54 -25.60 23.42
CA LYS A 235 2.03 -25.30 24.79
C LYS A 235 0.94 -24.88 25.78
N SER A 236 -0.23 -24.44 25.31
CA SER A 236 -1.37 -24.10 26.18
C SER A 236 -2.25 -25.31 26.51
N ALA A 237 -2.12 -26.41 25.77
CA ALA A 237 -2.80 -27.68 26.04
C ALA A 237 -2.01 -28.64 26.96
N SER A 238 -0.77 -28.30 27.32
CA SER A 238 0.10 -29.16 28.15
C SER A 238 0.50 -28.54 29.49
N ALA A 239 -0.06 -27.38 29.85
CA ALA A 239 0.13 -26.74 31.16
C ALA A 239 -1.09 -26.83 32.11
N CYS A 240 -2.16 -27.54 31.71
CA CYS A 240 -3.29 -27.90 32.58
C CYS A 240 -3.26 -29.36 33.09
N PHE A 241 -2.15 -30.08 32.90
CA PHE A 241 -1.92 -31.39 33.50
C PHE A 241 -0.54 -31.44 34.16
N GLY A 242 -0.36 -30.62 35.19
CA GLY A 242 0.76 -30.65 36.12
C GLY A 242 0.33 -30.06 37.45
#